data_AF-A0A348YAL5-F1
#
_entry.id   AF-A0A348YAL5-F1
#
_cell.length_a   1.000
_cell.length_b   1.000
_cell.length_c   1.000
_cell.angle_alpha   90.00
_cell.angle_beta   90.00
_cell.angle_gamma   90.00
#
_symmetry.space_group_name_H-M   'P 1'
#
loop_
_entity.id
_entity.type
_entity.pdbx_description
1 polymer ?
#
loop_
_entity_poly.entity_id
_entity_poly.type
_entity_poly.pdbx_seq_one_letter_code
_entity_poly.pdbx_strand_id
1 'polypeptide(L)'
;NGQDDPLSRSWNRAYVMAGAEWGKLSVIPRLWLRVNNENDSSEDNADIEDFMGYGDIKFLYDLPSQQSLSGTLRYNPGTSKGAAQIDYTYPLSKNVNGFVQVFQGYGESIVDYNYENTSIGFGIVLNDWKGL
;
A
#
# COMPACT_ATOMS: atom_id res chain seq x y z
N ASN A 1 8.74 -3.27 -12.36
CA ASN A 1 9.26 -1.90 -12.16
C ASN A 1 9.77 -1.26 -13.45
N GLY A 2 9.83 -1.99 -14.58
CA GLY A 2 10.26 -1.43 -15.87
C GLY A 2 11.78 -1.25 -15.99
N GLN A 3 12.54 -1.99 -15.17
CA GLN A 3 14.01 -2.06 -15.22
C GLN A 3 14.44 -3.34 -15.94
N ASP A 4 15.65 -3.34 -16.50
CA ASP A 4 16.29 -4.55 -17.05
C ASP A 4 16.97 -5.38 -15.93
N ASP A 5 17.29 -6.64 -16.22
CA ASP A 5 18.04 -7.51 -15.32
C ASP A 5 19.41 -6.91 -14.95
N PRO A 6 19.87 -7.03 -13.69
CA PRO A 6 19.29 -7.79 -12.57
C PRO A 6 18.36 -6.97 -11.65
N LEU A 7 18.02 -5.74 -12.04
CA LEU A 7 17.18 -4.83 -11.26
C LEU A 7 15.69 -4.97 -11.56
N SER A 8 15.33 -5.76 -12.58
CA SER A 8 13.94 -6.10 -12.89
C SER A 8 13.25 -6.68 -11.65
N ARG A 9 12.05 -6.20 -11.36
CA ARG A 9 11.16 -6.72 -10.31
C ARG A 9 9.72 -6.69 -10.81
N SER A 10 9.00 -7.79 -10.71
CA SER A 10 7.63 -7.91 -11.23
C SER A 10 6.76 -8.82 -10.35
N TRP A 11 5.46 -8.53 -10.30
CA TRP A 11 4.52 -9.33 -9.51
C TRP A 11 3.09 -9.27 -10.08
N ASN A 12 2.58 -10.43 -10.49
CA ASN A 12 1.21 -10.60 -10.96
C ASN A 12 0.33 -11.23 -9.87
N ARG A 13 -0.88 -10.71 -9.72
CA ARG A 13 -1.83 -11.13 -8.68
C ARG A 13 -3.25 -11.21 -9.21
N ALA A 14 -3.95 -12.28 -8.84
CA ALA A 14 -5.40 -12.29 -8.80
C ALA A 14 -5.83 -11.85 -7.40
N TYR A 15 -6.81 -10.96 -7.28
CA TYR A 15 -7.23 -10.46 -5.98
C TYR A 15 -8.75 -10.30 -5.89
N VAL A 16 -9.24 -10.40 -4.66
CA VAL A 16 -10.59 -10.04 -4.26
C VAL A 16 -10.53 -8.91 -3.26
N MET A 17 -11.53 -8.04 -3.29
CA MET A 17 -11.65 -6.94 -2.35
C MET A 17 -13.09 -6.76 -1.93
N ALA A 18 -13.28 -6.34 -0.69
CA ALA A 18 -14.57 -5.90 -0.18
C ALA A 18 -14.39 -4.52 0.46
N GLY A 19 -15.44 -3.71 0.45
CA GLY A 19 -15.44 -2.39 1.08
C GLY A 19 -16.68 -2.23 1.94
N ALA A 20 -16.52 -1.64 3.11
CA ALA A 20 -17.62 -1.32 4.00
C ALA A 20 -17.36 0.01 4.71
N GLU A 21 -18.45 0.73 4.98
CA GLU A 21 -18.44 2.06 5.59
C GLU A 21 -19.33 2.06 6.83
N TRP A 22 -18.81 2.65 7.91
CA TRP A 22 -19.50 2.82 9.18
C TRP A 22 -19.32 4.26 9.66
N GLY A 23 -20.26 5.12 9.28
CA GLY A 23 -20.23 6.54 9.61
C GLY A 23 -19.03 7.22 8.96
N LYS A 24 -18.00 7.53 9.75
CA LYS A 24 -16.78 8.21 9.29
C LYS A 24 -15.66 7.25 8.90
N LEU A 25 -15.81 5.96 9.18
CA LEU A 25 -14.80 4.95 8.93
C LEU A 25 -15.14 4.16 7.67
N SER A 26 -14.21 4.10 6.73
CA SER A 26 -14.23 3.21 5.57
C SER A 26 -13.12 2.18 5.72
N VAL A 27 -13.41 0.90 5.48
CA VAL A 27 -12.41 -0.17 5.52
C VAL A 27 -12.54 -1.04 4.28
N ILE A 28 -11.39 -1.33 3.67
CA ILE A 28 -11.28 -2.10 2.43
C ILE A 28 -10.22 -3.19 2.63
N PRO A 29 -10.61 -4.40 3.07
CA PRO A 29 -9.74 -5.55 3.00
C PRO A 29 -9.55 -6.03 1.55
N ARG A 30 -8.32 -6.43 1.23
CA ARG A 30 -7.95 -7.07 -0.03
C ARG A 30 -7.19 -8.35 0.26
N LEU A 31 -7.54 -9.42 -0.44
CA LEU A 31 -6.81 -10.68 -0.43
C LEU A 31 -6.35 -11.00 -1.84
N TRP A 32 -5.13 -11.50 -1.98
CA TRP A 32 -4.57 -11.84 -3.28
C TRP A 32 -3.85 -13.17 -3.26
N LEU A 33 -3.80 -13.77 -4.45
CA LEU A 33 -2.99 -14.92 -4.77
C LEU A 33 -2.04 -14.52 -5.88
N ARG A 34 -0.76 -14.92 -5.74
CA ARG A 34 0.21 -14.77 -6.80
C ARG A 34 -0.18 -15.64 -8.00
N VAL A 35 -0.12 -15.04 -9.18
CA VAL A 35 -0.35 -15.73 -10.46
C VAL A 35 0.98 -15.84 -11.16
N ASN A 36 1.53 -17.05 -11.19
CA ASN A 36 2.79 -17.33 -11.85
C ASN A 36 2.55 -18.00 -13.21
N ASN A 37 3.44 -17.72 -14.17
CA ASN A 37 3.63 -18.60 -15.32
C ASN A 37 4.63 -19.68 -14.88
N GLU A 38 4.26 -20.96 -14.99
CA GLU A 38 4.95 -22.10 -14.38
C GLU A 38 6.39 -22.40 -14.84
N ASN A 39 7.09 -21.50 -15.55
CA ASN A 39 8.37 -21.82 -16.21
C ASN A 39 9.56 -20.89 -15.98
N ASP A 40 9.47 -19.85 -15.16
CA ASP A 40 10.63 -18.99 -14.92
C ASP A 40 11.43 -19.44 -13.70
N SER A 41 12.47 -20.24 -13.92
CA SER A 41 13.60 -20.37 -12.98
C SER A 41 14.39 -19.05 -12.81
N SER A 42 13.92 -17.95 -13.42
CA SER A 42 14.45 -16.60 -13.42
C SER A 42 13.49 -15.59 -12.75
N GLU A 43 12.68 -16.03 -11.77
CA GLU A 43 11.80 -15.10 -11.06
C GLU A 43 12.62 -14.06 -10.27
N ASP A 44 12.57 -12.82 -10.74
CA ASP A 44 13.21 -11.63 -10.16
C ASP A 44 13.03 -11.45 -8.64
N ASN A 45 11.94 -11.99 -8.09
CA ASN A 45 11.54 -11.83 -6.71
C ASN A 45 10.65 -13.00 -6.24
N ALA A 46 11.23 -14.22 -6.27
CA ALA A 46 10.54 -15.45 -5.89
C ALA A 46 9.96 -15.44 -4.46
N ASP A 47 10.61 -14.74 -3.53
CA ASP A 47 10.26 -14.62 -2.11
C ASP A 47 9.36 -13.41 -1.79
N ILE A 48 8.77 -12.74 -2.79
CA ILE A 48 8.00 -11.51 -2.57
C ILE A 48 6.81 -11.68 -1.59
N GLU A 49 6.19 -12.85 -1.55
CA GLU A 49 5.08 -13.14 -0.63
C GLU A 49 5.52 -13.17 0.83
N ASP A 50 6.80 -13.47 1.11
CA ASP A 50 7.36 -13.43 2.46
C ASP A 50 7.25 -12.02 3.05
N PHE A 51 7.32 -10.98 2.23
CA PHE A 51 7.33 -9.58 2.67
C PHE A 51 5.98 -8.91 2.46
N MET A 52 5.31 -9.18 1.34
CA MET A 52 4.04 -8.55 0.98
C MET A 52 2.83 -9.26 1.60
N GLY A 53 2.97 -10.52 2.01
CA GLY A 53 1.88 -11.34 2.50
C GLY A 53 0.83 -11.64 1.42
N TYR A 54 -0.36 -12.02 1.89
CA TYR A 54 -1.47 -12.50 1.04
C TYR A 54 -2.65 -11.53 1.01
N GLY A 55 -2.45 -10.31 1.52
CA GLY A 55 -3.49 -9.30 1.59
C GLY A 55 -3.07 -8.04 2.33
N ASP A 56 -3.93 -7.03 2.26
CA ASP A 56 -3.82 -5.82 3.06
C ASP A 56 -5.20 -5.31 3.49
N ILE A 57 -5.18 -4.41 4.46
CA ILE A 57 -6.35 -3.66 4.91
C ILE A 57 -6.05 -2.20 4.67
N LYS A 58 -6.87 -1.56 3.83
CA LYS A 58 -6.92 -0.11 3.73
C LYS A 58 -8.00 0.42 4.62
N PHE A 59 -7.75 1.57 5.24
CA PHE A 59 -8.77 2.28 5.97
C PHE A 59 -8.71 3.78 5.67
N LEU A 60 -9.83 4.44 5.90
CA LEU A 60 -9.93 5.88 5.93
C LEU A 60 -10.91 6.27 7.04
N TYR A 61 -10.51 7.26 7.82
CA TYR A 61 -11.33 7.91 8.81
C TYR A 61 -11.50 9.40 8.50
N ASP A 62 -12.76 9.82 8.35
CA ASP A 62 -13.10 11.22 8.11
C ASP A 62 -13.01 12.04 9.39
N LEU A 63 -12.23 13.12 9.32
CA LEU A 63 -12.08 14.08 10.39
C LEU A 63 -12.91 15.35 10.07
N PRO A 64 -13.19 16.19 11.09
CA PRO A 64 -13.83 17.48 10.86
C PRO A 64 -13.05 18.36 9.88
N SER A 65 -13.71 19.37 9.32
CA SER A 65 -13.08 20.35 8.43
C SER A 65 -12.42 19.73 7.20
N GLN A 66 -13.04 18.69 6.63
CA GLN A 66 -12.59 17.98 5.41
C GLN A 66 -11.20 17.33 5.54
N GLN A 67 -10.70 17.14 6.75
CA GLN A 67 -9.47 16.38 6.99
C GLN A 67 -9.75 14.88 6.89
N SER A 68 -8.70 14.08 6.69
CA SER A 68 -8.81 12.61 6.69
C SER A 68 -7.54 11.98 7.25
N LEU A 69 -7.72 10.81 7.85
CA LEU A 69 -6.65 9.91 8.23
C LEU A 69 -6.85 8.61 7.45
N SER A 70 -5.89 8.20 6.64
CA SER A 70 -5.92 6.91 5.95
C SER A 70 -4.72 6.07 6.30
N GLY A 71 -4.75 4.83 5.85
CA GLY A 71 -3.58 3.99 5.91
C GLY A 71 -3.79 2.65 5.23
N THR A 72 -2.68 1.93 5.10
CA THR A 72 -2.64 0.55 4.60
C THR A 72 -1.82 -0.29 5.56
N LEU A 73 -2.36 -1.43 5.97
CA LEU A 73 -1.71 -2.39 6.84
C LEU A 73 -1.60 -3.74 6.12
N ARG A 74 -0.42 -4.34 6.15
CA ARG A 74 -0.17 -5.70 5.64
C ARG A 74 0.72 -6.48 6.58
N TYR A 75 0.48 -7.78 6.67
CA TYR A 75 1.25 -8.68 7.52
C TYR A 75 1.22 -10.11 6.98
N ASN A 76 2.38 -10.76 6.97
CA ASN A 76 2.53 -12.18 6.70
C ASN A 76 2.82 -12.92 8.02
N PRO A 77 1.87 -13.71 8.55
CA PRO A 77 2.07 -14.43 9.81
C PRO A 77 3.09 -15.57 9.69
N GLY A 78 3.34 -16.10 8.49
CA GLY A 78 4.31 -17.17 8.26
C GLY A 78 5.76 -16.71 8.42
N THR A 79 6.04 -15.44 8.13
CA THR A 79 7.40 -14.86 8.14
C THR A 79 7.56 -13.73 9.16
N SER A 80 6.47 -13.33 9.81
CA SER A 80 6.40 -12.18 10.72
C SER A 80 6.80 -10.83 10.09
N LYS A 81 6.74 -10.72 8.76
CA LYS A 81 7.06 -9.48 8.03
C LYS A 81 5.78 -8.75 7.63
N GLY A 82 5.86 -7.43 7.47
CA GLY A 82 4.71 -6.63 7.07
C GLY A 82 5.09 -5.16 6.88
N ALA A 83 4.06 -4.34 6.73
CA ALA A 83 4.23 -2.90 6.68
C ALA A 83 2.96 -2.17 7.13
N ALA A 84 3.16 -0.96 7.62
CA ALA A 84 2.12 -0.01 7.94
C ALA A 84 2.43 1.32 7.26
N GLN A 85 1.42 1.88 6.60
CA GLN A 85 1.41 3.25 6.10
C GLN A 85 0.27 4.00 6.75
N ILE A 86 0.54 5.22 7.19
CA ILE A 86 -0.45 6.15 7.74
C ILE A 86 -0.30 7.48 7.00
N ASP A 87 -1.43 8.02 6.54
CA ASP A 87 -1.49 9.28 5.81
C ASP A 87 -2.47 10.22 6.51
N TYR A 88 -2.04 11.45 6.73
CA TYR A 88 -2.89 12.53 7.21
C TYR A 88 -3.02 13.59 6.13
N THR A 89 -4.25 13.92 5.77
CA THR A 89 -4.56 14.89 4.72
C THR A 89 -5.31 16.09 5.30
N TYR A 90 -4.86 17.29 4.92
CA TYR A 90 -5.42 18.56 5.36
C TYR A 90 -5.77 19.44 4.15
N PRO A 91 -6.99 20.01 4.07
CA PRO A 91 -7.38 20.85 2.95
C PRO A 91 -6.70 22.22 2.99
N LEU A 92 -5.96 22.55 1.94
CA LEU A 92 -5.32 23.86 1.76
C LEU A 92 -6.20 24.80 0.94
N SER A 93 -6.91 24.27 -0.05
CA SER A 93 -7.92 24.98 -0.85
C SER A 93 -8.98 24.00 -1.37
N LYS A 94 -9.93 24.48 -2.18
CA LYS A 94 -11.03 23.66 -2.72
C LYS A 94 -10.58 22.38 -3.47
N ASN A 95 -9.40 22.41 -4.08
CA ASN A 95 -8.88 21.32 -4.92
C ASN A 95 -7.40 21.05 -4.64
N VAL A 96 -6.93 21.40 -3.45
CA VAL A 96 -5.54 21.23 -3.08
C VAL A 96 -5.50 20.83 -1.62
N ASN A 97 -4.98 19.65 -1.32
CA ASN A 97 -4.77 19.18 0.02
C ASN A 97 -3.27 19.03 0.27
N GLY A 98 -2.81 19.37 1.46
CA GLY A 98 -1.51 18.98 1.96
C GLY A 98 -1.62 17.59 2.57
N PHE A 99 -0.55 16.80 2.50
CA PHE A 99 -0.50 15.51 3.17
C PHE A 99 0.81 15.31 3.91
N VAL A 100 0.75 14.48 4.95
CA VAL A 100 1.89 13.89 5.64
C VAL A 100 1.70 12.37 5.61
N GLN A 101 2.69 11.65 5.12
CA GLN A 101 2.71 10.19 5.04
C GLN A 101 3.85 9.64 5.89
N VAL A 102 3.56 8.60 6.66
CA VAL A 102 4.56 7.83 7.41
C VAL A 102 4.44 6.37 6.99
N PHE A 103 5.55 5.77 6.57
CA PHE A 103 5.64 4.36 6.22
C PHE A 103 6.67 3.67 7.12
N GLN A 104 6.35 2.44 7.55
CA GLN A 104 7.25 1.54 8.26
C GLN A 104 7.06 0.12 7.74
N GLY A 105 8.16 -0.54 7.38
CA GLY A 105 8.18 -1.97 7.10
C GLY A 105 8.79 -2.31 5.74
N TYR A 106 8.36 -3.42 5.16
CA TYR A 106 8.91 -3.96 3.91
C TYR A 106 8.06 -3.56 2.71
N GLY A 107 8.67 -3.35 1.54
CA GLY A 107 7.98 -3.17 0.26
C GLY A 107 7.23 -1.86 0.10
N GLU A 108 7.84 -0.78 0.59
CA GLU A 108 7.44 0.59 0.21
C GLU A 108 7.45 0.75 -1.31
N SER A 109 8.49 0.20 -1.94
CA SER A 109 8.63 0.08 -3.38
C SER A 109 8.80 -1.40 -3.76
N ILE A 110 8.51 -1.76 -5.01
CA ILE A 110 8.75 -3.12 -5.51
C ILE A 110 10.24 -3.43 -5.67
N VAL A 111 11.09 -2.40 -5.79
CA VAL A 111 12.55 -2.56 -5.85
C VAL A 111 13.07 -2.97 -4.48
N ASP A 112 12.52 -2.35 -3.44
CA ASP A 112 12.93 -2.53 -2.04
C ASP A 112 11.95 -3.47 -1.30
N TYR A 113 11.33 -4.41 -2.01
CA TYR A 113 10.31 -5.30 -1.43
C TYR A 113 10.84 -6.10 -0.24
N ASN A 114 12.12 -6.44 -0.26
CA ASN A 114 12.81 -7.23 0.76
C ASN A 114 13.64 -6.39 1.74
N TYR A 115 13.53 -5.06 1.70
CA TYR A 115 14.23 -4.15 2.60
C TYR A 115 13.26 -3.48 3.56
N GLU A 116 13.61 -3.45 4.85
CA GLU A 116 12.82 -2.74 5.86
C GLU A 116 13.21 -1.28 5.86
N ASN A 117 12.24 -0.39 5.68
CA ASN A 117 12.47 1.05 5.68
C ASN A 117 11.46 1.79 6.55
N THR A 118 11.89 2.95 7.04
CA THR A 118 11.04 3.96 7.67
C THR A 118 11.12 5.23 6.85
N SER A 119 9.99 5.73 6.35
CA SER A 119 9.96 6.96 5.58
C SER A 119 8.91 7.93 6.11
N ILE A 120 9.20 9.22 5.96
CA ILE A 120 8.28 10.31 6.24
C ILE A 120 8.26 11.21 5.01
N GLY A 121 7.09 11.37 4.41
CA GLY A 121 6.84 12.22 3.26
C GLY A 121 5.86 13.34 3.61
N PHE A 122 6.01 14.47 2.94
CA PHE A 122 5.02 15.54 2.96
C PHE A 122 4.88 16.12 1.56
N GLY A 123 3.70 16.60 1.22
CA GLY A 123 3.46 17.11 -0.13
C GLY A 123 2.08 17.67 -0.32
N ILE A 124 1.70 17.80 -1.59
CA ILE A 124 0.42 18.34 -2.03
C ILE A 124 -0.26 17.31 -2.94
N VAL A 125 -1.57 17.16 -2.79
CA VAL A 125 -2.42 16.31 -3.64
C VAL A 125 -3.58 17.14 -4.20
N LEU A 126 -3.84 17.02 -5.50
CA LEU A 126 -4.86 17.81 -6.21
C LEU A 126 -6.28 17.22 -6.09
N ASN A 127 -6.39 15.91 -5.86
CA ASN A 127 -7.62 15.23 -5.52
C ASN A 127 -7.29 14.23 -4.40
N ASP A 128 -7.90 14.39 -3.23
CA ASP A 128 -7.87 13.34 -2.20
C ASP A 128 -8.71 12.13 -2.67
N TRP A 129 -8.59 10.99 -1.99
CA TRP A 129 -9.33 9.76 -2.26
C TRP A 129 -10.86 9.97 -2.41
N LYS A 130 -11.37 11.09 -1.85
CA LYS A 130 -12.76 11.59 -1.93
C LYS A 130 -13.13 12.23 -3.27
N GLY A 131 -12.30 12.11 -4.31
CA GLY A 131 -12.58 12.62 -5.66
C GLY A 131 -13.64 11.84 -6.45
N LEU A 132 -14.55 11.14 -5.77
CA LEU A 132 -15.79 10.57 -6.28
C LEU A 132 -16.99 11.26 -5.64
#